data_AF-A0A1T2XL00-F1
#
_entry.id   AF-A0A1T2XL00-F1
#
_cell.length_a   1.000
_cell.length_b   1.000
_cell.length_c   1.000
_cell.angle_alpha   90.00
_cell.angle_beta   90.00
_cell.angle_gamma   90.00
#
_symmetry.space_group_name_H-M   'P 1'
#
loop_
_entity.id
_entity.type
_entity.pdbx_description
1 polymer ?
#
loop_
_entity_poly.entity_id
_entity_poly.type
_entity_poly.pdbx_seq_one_letter_code
_entity_poly.pdbx_strand_id
1 'polypeptide(L)'
;MGATKAKKLREKRIREGKYDPTNQRGSWNGILPIERTTPTRQEAQLKLHKKHKQKWNQSHAGDDSIFLLPRLLYLKMSCPMSANLYFPMFSIGATRP
;
A
#
# COMPACT_ATOMS: atom_id res chain seq x y z
N MET A 1 -21.45 -0.62 -31.96
CA MET A 1 -21.22 0.52 -31.04
C MET A 1 -21.33 1.81 -31.83
N GLY A 2 -22.11 2.79 -31.36
CA GLY A 2 -22.34 4.05 -32.07
C GLY A 2 -21.94 5.26 -31.22
N ALA A 3 -21.61 6.38 -31.87
CA ALA A 3 -21.37 7.63 -31.17
C ALA A 3 -22.58 8.04 -30.32
N THR A 4 -22.32 8.53 -29.10
CA THR A 4 -23.37 9.03 -28.20
C THR A 4 -24.11 10.21 -28.83
N LYS A 5 -25.37 10.42 -28.42
CA LYS A 5 -26.18 11.55 -28.90
C LYS A 5 -25.47 12.90 -28.68
N ALA A 6 -24.80 13.08 -27.54
CA ALA A 6 -24.04 14.27 -27.21
C ALA A 6 -22.88 14.52 -28.18
N LYS A 7 -22.12 13.47 -28.52
CA LYS A 7 -20.99 13.58 -29.47
C LYS A 7 -21.48 14.01 -30.86
N LYS A 8 -22.56 13.40 -31.35
CA LYS A 8 -23.17 13.74 -32.65
C LYS A 8 -23.67 15.20 -32.70
N LEU A 9 -24.28 15.69 -31.62
CA LEU A 9 -24.73 17.07 -31.52
C LEU A 9 -23.57 18.06 -31.55
N ARG A 10 -22.47 17.75 -30.85
CA ARG A 10 -21.25 18.56 -30.87
C ARG A 10 -20.66 18.64 -32.28
N GLU A 11 -20.50 17.50 -32.95
CA GLU A 11 -19.99 17.44 -34.33
C GLU A 11 -20.87 18.20 -35.32
N LYS A 12 -22.20 18.16 -35.14
CA LYS A 12 -23.13 18.99 -35.92
C LYS A 12 -22.88 20.48 -35.72
N ARG A 13 -22.75 20.93 -34.47
CA ARG A 13 -22.49 22.35 -34.15
C ARG A 13 -21.15 22.84 -34.70
N ILE A 14 -20.10 22.01 -34.62
CA ILE A 14 -18.79 22.32 -35.20
C ILE A 14 -18.89 22.48 -36.72
N ARG A 15 -19.63 21.59 -37.40
CA ARG A 15 -19.88 21.72 -38.86
C ARG A 15 -20.65 22.99 -39.23
N GLU A 16 -21.54 23.44 -38.37
CA GLU A 16 -22.26 24.71 -38.52
C GLU A 16 -21.40 25.95 -38.19
N GLY A 17 -20.12 25.77 -37.84
CA GLY A 17 -19.22 26.87 -37.47
C GLY A 17 -19.40 27.39 -36.04
N LYS A 18 -20.14 26.68 -35.18
CA LYS A 18 -20.34 27.05 -33.78
C LYS A 18 -19.15 26.63 -32.91
N TYR A 19 -19.05 27.29 -31.77
CA TYR A 19 -17.99 27.05 -30.78
C TYR A 19 -17.93 25.61 -30.27
N ASP A 20 -16.71 25.06 -30.13
CA ASP A 20 -16.49 23.74 -29.53
C ASP A 20 -16.34 23.84 -28.00
N PRO A 21 -17.26 23.23 -27.21
CA PRO A 21 -17.16 23.23 -25.75
C PRO A 21 -15.94 22.48 -25.19
N THR A 22 -15.22 21.69 -26.00
CA THR A 22 -13.97 21.03 -25.54
C THR A 22 -12.91 22.05 -25.13
N ASN A 23 -12.86 23.20 -25.81
CA ASN A 23 -11.91 24.26 -25.54
C ASN A 23 -12.09 24.89 -24.14
N GLN A 24 -13.29 24.84 -23.56
CA GLN A 24 -13.57 25.33 -22.20
C GLN A 24 -13.44 24.26 -21.12
N ARG A 25 -13.48 22.97 -21.49
CA ARG A 25 -13.73 21.89 -20.52
C ARG A 25 -12.59 21.68 -19.51
N GLY A 26 -11.44 22.31 -19.72
CA GLY A 26 -10.26 22.13 -18.88
C GLY A 26 -9.70 20.71 -18.96
N SER A 27 -8.42 20.56 -18.63
CA SER A 27 -7.78 19.25 -18.48
C SER A 27 -7.41 19.03 -17.02
N TRP A 28 -7.47 17.77 -16.59
CA TRP A 28 -6.99 17.38 -15.26
C TRP A 28 -5.45 17.40 -15.15
N ASN A 29 -4.74 17.77 -16.22
CA ASN A 29 -3.29 17.98 -16.22
C ASN A 29 -2.48 16.79 -15.66
N GLY A 30 -2.89 15.56 -16.00
CA GLY A 30 -2.23 14.33 -15.54
C GLY A 30 -2.61 13.90 -14.13
N ILE A 31 -3.43 14.68 -13.41
CA ILE A 31 -4.04 14.23 -12.16
C ILE A 31 -5.16 13.27 -12.52
N LEU A 32 -5.06 12.03 -12.04
CA LEU A 32 -6.17 11.09 -12.09
C LEU A 32 -7.02 11.34 -10.85
N PRO A 33 -8.26 11.89 -10.98
CA PRO A 33 -9.16 12.09 -9.86
C PRO A 33 -9.78 10.75 -9.48
N ILE A 34 -8.94 9.83 -9.00
CA ILE A 34 -9.35 8.55 -8.46
C ILE A 34 -9.24 8.68 -6.95
N GLU A 35 -10.30 8.28 -6.25
CA GLU A 35 -10.27 8.19 -4.80
C GLU A 35 -9.19 7.20 -4.38
N ARG A 36 -8.26 7.64 -3.52
CA ARG A 36 -7.28 6.73 -2.92
C ARG A 36 -7.99 5.90 -1.87
N THR A 37 -8.50 4.74 -2.28
CA THR A 37 -9.11 3.80 -1.35
C THR A 37 -8.03 2.99 -0.63
N THR A 38 -8.20 2.78 0.66
CA THR A 38 -7.40 1.82 1.41
C THR A 38 -7.74 0.40 0.94
N PRO A 39 -6.77 -0.52 0.92
CA PRO A 39 -7.02 -1.89 0.49
C PRO A 39 -8.06 -2.57 1.39
N THR A 40 -8.85 -3.47 0.82
CA THR A 40 -9.78 -4.29 1.60
C THR A 40 -9.04 -5.29 2.48
N ARG A 41 -9.69 -5.81 3.53
CA ARG A 41 -9.09 -6.82 4.43
C ARG A 41 -8.56 -8.04 3.65
N GLN A 42 -9.30 -8.48 2.64
CA GLN A 42 -8.92 -9.63 1.81
C GLN A 42 -7.66 -9.32 0.97
N GLU A 43 -7.60 -8.14 0.36
CA GLU A 43 -6.43 -7.69 -0.40
C GLU A 43 -5.18 -7.58 0.47
N ALA A 44 -5.33 -7.07 1.70
CA ALA A 44 -4.23 -6.98 2.65
C ALA A 44 -3.69 -8.37 3.03
N GLN A 45 -4.55 -9.34 3.30
CA GLN A 45 -4.16 -10.73 3.61
C GLN A 45 -3.43 -11.39 2.43
N LEU A 46 -3.97 -11.24 1.21
CA LEU A 46 -3.32 -11.75 0.00
C LEU A 46 -1.96 -11.11 -0.24
N LYS A 47 -1.83 -9.80 0.00
CA LYS A 47 -0.58 -9.08 -0.14
C LYS A 47 0.47 -9.58 0.84
N LEU A 48 0.11 -9.86 2.10
CA LEU A 48 1.03 -10.42 3.09
C LEU A 48 1.56 -11.80 2.65
N HIS A 49 0.66 -12.69 2.20
CA HIS A 49 1.02 -14.03 1.74
C HIS A 49 1.92 -14.01 0.48
N LYS A 50 1.69 -13.06 -0.44
CA LYS A 50 2.44 -12.95 -1.69
C LYS A 50 3.75 -12.15 -1.58
N LYS A 51 3.78 -11.10 -0.74
CA LYS A 51 4.92 -10.17 -0.60
C LYS A 51 6.13 -10.84 0.04
N HIS A 52 5.89 -11.61 1.10
CA HIS A 52 6.94 -12.38 1.77
C HIS A 52 6.78 -13.83 1.33
N LYS A 53 7.35 -14.18 0.16
CA LYS A 53 7.44 -15.59 -0.25
C LYS A 53 8.06 -16.35 0.91
N GLN A 54 7.34 -17.33 1.45
CA GLN A 54 7.76 -18.22 2.53
C GLN A 54 8.94 -19.08 2.05
N LYS A 55 10.11 -18.46 1.83
CA LYS A 55 11.34 -19.14 1.40
C LYS A 55 11.82 -20.11 2.49
N TRP A 56 11.40 -19.89 3.74
CA TRP A 56 11.85 -20.64 4.91
C TRP A 56 10.98 -21.86 5.26
N ASN A 57 9.78 -22.01 4.70
CA ASN A 57 8.91 -23.17 5.01
C ASN A 57 9.16 -24.37 4.08
N GLN A 58 10.27 -24.39 3.33
CA GLN A 58 10.76 -25.58 2.66
C GLN A 58 11.55 -26.45 3.65
N SER A 59 10.96 -26.78 4.80
CA SER A 59 11.51 -27.79 5.70
C SER A 59 10.82 -29.10 5.39
N HIS A 60 11.41 -29.84 4.46
CA HIS A 60 11.41 -31.30 4.34
C HIS A 60 10.15 -32.05 4.82
N ALA A 61 9.31 -32.46 3.87
CA ALA A 61 8.54 -33.69 4.00
C ALA A 61 9.48 -34.90 3.87
N GLY A 62 10.45 -34.99 4.78
CA GLY A 62 11.44 -36.05 4.86
C GLY A 62 11.73 -36.28 6.34
N ASP A 63 11.31 -37.45 6.82
CA ASP A 63 11.54 -37.97 8.16
C ASP A 63 13.04 -37.98 8.49
N ASP A 64 13.57 -36.94 9.15
CA ASP A 64 14.92 -37.02 9.72
C ASP A 64 14.96 -36.38 11.11
N SER A 65 15.18 -37.26 12.08
CA SER A 65 15.27 -37.03 13.51
C SER A 65 16.30 -35.96 13.89
N ILE A 66 15.86 -34.89 14.56
CA ILE A 66 16.75 -33.96 15.27
C ILE A 66 16.74 -34.32 16.75
N PHE A 67 17.58 -35.30 17.12
CA PHE A 67 18.02 -35.48 18.50
C PHE A 67 19.27 -34.64 18.75
N LEU A 68 19.09 -33.43 19.30
CA LEU A 68 20.06 -32.78 20.18
C LEU A 68 19.30 -31.98 21.26
N LEU A 69 18.86 -32.72 22.29
CA LEU A 69 18.46 -32.21 23.62
C LEU A 69 19.62 -31.42 24.29
N PRO A 70 19.45 -30.69 25.41
CA PRO A 70 18.29 -29.95 25.94
C PRO A 70 18.71 -28.57 26.54
N ARG A 71 18.30 -27.42 25.98
CA ARG A 71 18.45 -26.10 26.65
C ARG A 71 17.12 -25.65 27.28
N LEU A 72 16.48 -26.56 28.02
CA LEU A 72 15.23 -26.32 28.74
C LEU A 72 15.41 -26.10 30.26
N LEU A 73 16.63 -25.86 30.75
CA LEU A 73 16.86 -25.68 32.20
C LEU A 73 17.88 -24.59 32.58
N TYR A 74 17.91 -23.45 31.87
CA TYR A 74 18.65 -22.30 32.38
C TYR A 74 17.92 -20.98 32.05
N LEU A 75 17.66 -20.18 33.09
CA LEU A 75 17.05 -18.84 33.09
C LEU A 75 15.53 -18.74 33.31
N LYS A 76 14.93 -19.71 34.00
CA LYS A 76 13.75 -19.46 34.84
C LYS A 76 14.19 -19.50 36.29
N MET A 77 14.85 -18.43 36.76
CA MET A 77 14.95 -17.98 38.17
C MET A 77 15.98 -16.86 38.31
N SER A 78 15.50 -15.61 38.27
CA SER A 78 15.97 -14.44 39.03
C SER A 78 15.18 -13.21 38.56
N CYS A 79 14.12 -12.92 39.31
CA CYS A 79 13.32 -11.67 39.33
C CYS A 79 14.20 -10.42 39.65
N PRO A 80 13.65 -9.23 39.94
CA PRO A 80 12.65 -8.40 39.25
C PRO A 80 13.11 -6.91 39.16
N MET A 81 12.26 -6.06 38.55
CA MET A 81 12.21 -4.58 38.71
C MET A 81 13.45 -3.72 38.38
N SER A 82 13.34 -2.93 37.32
CA SER A 82 13.34 -1.47 37.48
C SER A 82 12.99 -0.79 36.14
N ALA A 83 12.10 0.19 36.27
CA ALA A 83 11.67 1.07 35.21
C ALA A 83 12.84 1.89 34.65
N ASN A 84 12.85 2.10 33.35
CA ASN A 84 13.24 3.40 32.81
C ASN A 84 12.56 3.61 31.45
N LEU A 85 11.47 4.38 31.52
CA LEU A 85 10.95 5.14 30.41
C LEU A 85 12.02 6.15 29.99
N TYR A 86 12.57 6.03 28.79
CA TYR A 86 13.27 7.13 28.16
C TYR A 86 12.86 7.22 26.69
N PHE A 87 11.88 8.10 26.45
CA PHE A 87 11.61 8.69 25.14
C PHE A 87 12.73 9.70 24.81
N PRO A 88 13.28 9.69 23.59
CA PRO A 88 13.75 10.91 22.94
C PRO A 88 12.80 11.19 21.76
N MET A 89 11.80 12.04 21.95
CA MET A 89 11.83 13.49 21.74
C MET A 89 12.29 13.87 20.31
N PHE A 90 11.28 14.25 19.51
CA PHE A 90 11.38 15.02 18.27
C PHE A 90 12.43 16.13 18.38
N SER A 91 13.36 16.21 17.42
CA SER A 91 14.15 17.42 17.19
C SER A 91 13.81 17.99 15.83
N ILE A 92 13.04 19.08 15.85
CA ILE A 92 12.76 19.97 14.73
C ILE A 92 14.02 20.82 14.55
N GLY A 93 14.72 20.66 13.42
CA GLY A 93 15.80 21.57 13.03
C GLY A 93 15.28 22.64 12.09
N ALA A 94 15.19 23.88 12.58
CA ALA A 94 14.89 25.08 11.81
C ALA A 94 16.12 26.02 11.81
N THR A 95 16.22 26.86 10.76
CA THR A 95 17.06 28.07 10.56
C THR A 95 18.55 27.83 10.19
N ARG A 96 18.96 28.12 8.93
CA ARG A 96 19.47 29.40 8.33
C ARG A 96 20.83 29.84 8.88
N PRO A 97 21.75 30.46 8.11
CA PRO A 97 21.57 31.66 7.26
C PRO A 97 21.20 31.40 5.80
#